data_AF-A0A497PL46-F1
#
_entry.id   AF-A0A497PL46-F1
#
_cell.length_a   1.000
_cell.length_b   1.000
_cell.length_c   1.000
_cell.angle_alpha   90.00
_cell.angle_beta   90.00
_cell.angle_gamma   90.00
#
_symmetry.space_group_name_H-M   'P 1'
#
loop_
_entity.id
_entity.type
_entity.pdbx_description
1 polymer ?
#
loop_
_entity_poly.entity_id
_entity_poly.type
_entity_poly.pdbx_seq_one_letter_code
_entity_poly.pdbx_strand_id
1 'polypeptide(L)'
;MGTPPNKSKKTTAVKTDEVKSINNKFAEEISQRKEFGRSSWMALLVPAVGTFAVFSSLALNIVRTYQKHGFPEDSFRQRDIVIIAIPALLVGYATLEAIEIMESE
;
A
#
# COMPACT_ATOMS: atom_id res chain seq x y z
N MET A 1 -69.77 -13.45 5.63
CA MET A 1 -68.65 -13.45 6.58
C MET A 1 -67.38 -13.12 5.81
N GLY A 2 -66.77 -11.96 6.03
CA GLY A 2 -65.48 -11.60 5.43
C GLY A 2 -64.61 -10.99 6.50
N THR A 3 -63.58 -11.71 6.93
CA THR A 3 -62.60 -11.22 7.90
C THR A 3 -61.81 -10.05 7.31
N PRO A 4 -61.59 -8.94 8.06
CA PRO A 4 -60.87 -7.80 7.53
C PRO A 4 -59.38 -8.15 7.31
N PRO A 5 -58.74 -7.60 6.27
CA PRO A 5 -57.36 -7.94 5.94
C PRO A 5 -56.42 -7.47 7.06
N ASN A 6 -55.63 -8.42 7.57
CA ASN A 6 -54.70 -8.23 8.67
C ASN A 6 -53.53 -7.32 8.26
N LYS A 7 -53.69 -6.01 8.50
CA LYS A 7 -52.70 -4.96 8.18
C LYS A 7 -51.38 -5.11 8.96
N SER A 8 -51.39 -5.81 10.12
CA SER A 8 -50.22 -5.97 10.99
C SER A 8 -49.07 -6.70 10.29
N LYS A 9 -49.35 -7.81 9.58
CA LYS A 9 -48.32 -8.60 8.87
C LYS A 9 -47.60 -7.81 7.75
N LYS A 10 -48.27 -6.86 7.12
CA LYS A 10 -47.72 -6.11 5.97
C LYS A 10 -46.69 -5.07 6.44
N THR A 11 -46.92 -4.42 7.58
CA THR A 11 -45.99 -3.43 8.17
C THR A 11 -44.70 -4.05 8.72
N THR A 12 -44.77 -5.26 9.28
CA THR A 12 -43.59 -5.94 9.83
C THR A 12 -42.67 -6.49 8.73
N ALA A 13 -43.25 -6.95 7.61
CA ALA A 13 -42.50 -7.38 6.44
C ALA A 13 -41.72 -6.21 5.79
N VAL A 14 -42.36 -5.06 5.61
CA VAL A 14 -41.72 -3.84 5.04
C VAL A 14 -40.56 -3.35 5.92
N LYS A 15 -40.73 -3.31 7.25
CA LYS A 15 -39.63 -2.96 8.16
C LYS A 15 -38.46 -3.96 8.12
N THR A 16 -38.74 -5.24 7.91
CA THR A 16 -37.70 -6.27 7.85
C THR A 16 -36.91 -6.18 6.55
N ASP A 17 -37.58 -5.90 5.42
CA ASP A 17 -36.94 -5.71 4.12
C ASP A 17 -36.10 -4.42 4.07
N GLU A 18 -36.57 -3.33 4.68
CA GLU A 18 -35.80 -2.09 4.80
C GLU A 18 -34.53 -2.28 5.63
N VAL A 19 -34.61 -2.93 6.80
CA VAL A 19 -33.45 -3.22 7.65
C VAL A 19 -32.45 -4.13 6.94
N LYS A 20 -32.93 -5.12 6.18
CA LYS A 20 -32.07 -6.01 5.38
C LYS A 20 -31.39 -5.28 4.23
N SER A 21 -32.08 -4.36 3.57
CA SER A 21 -31.51 -3.52 2.50
C SER A 21 -30.45 -2.56 3.03
N ILE A 22 -30.66 -2.01 4.23
CA ILE A 22 -29.72 -1.11 4.91
C ILE A 22 -28.46 -1.88 5.33
N ASN A 23 -28.61 -3.06 5.95
CA ASN A 23 -27.46 -3.90 6.30
C ASN A 23 -26.66 -4.36 5.08
N ASN A 24 -27.33 -4.65 3.96
CA ASN A 24 -26.64 -5.00 2.72
C ASN A 24 -25.84 -3.81 2.16
N LYS A 25 -26.41 -2.59 2.18
CA LYS A 25 -25.67 -1.38 1.77
C LYS A 25 -24.48 -1.09 2.66
N PHE A 26 -24.62 -1.22 3.99
CA PHE A 26 -23.49 -1.06 4.90
C PHE A 26 -22.42 -2.16 4.69
N ALA A 27 -22.82 -3.40 4.44
CA ALA A 27 -21.89 -4.48 4.12
C ALA A 27 -21.14 -4.24 2.79
N GLU A 28 -21.83 -3.70 1.78
CA GLU A 28 -21.23 -3.26 0.52
C GLU A 28 -20.30 -2.07 0.68
N GLU A 29 -20.65 -1.08 1.50
CA GLU A 29 -19.76 0.05 1.79
C GLU A 29 -18.49 -0.39 2.55
N ILE A 30 -18.63 -1.32 3.50
CA ILE A 30 -17.49 -1.90 4.24
C ILE A 30 -16.59 -2.70 3.30
N SER A 31 -17.17 -3.52 2.41
CA SER A 31 -16.39 -4.29 1.45
C SER A 31 -15.68 -3.38 0.44
N GLN A 32 -16.34 -2.33 -0.06
CA GLN A 32 -15.73 -1.33 -0.94
C GLN A 32 -14.59 -0.56 -0.26
N ARG A 33 -14.75 -0.16 1.01
CA ARG A 33 -13.66 0.50 1.77
C ARG A 33 -12.47 -0.43 1.98
N LYS A 34 -12.71 -1.71 2.24
CA LYS A 34 -11.65 -2.72 2.39
C LYS A 34 -10.92 -2.99 1.08
N GLU A 35 -11.66 -3.04 -0.03
CA GLU A 35 -11.11 -3.18 -1.39
C GLU A 35 -10.25 -1.96 -1.76
N PHE A 36 -10.72 -0.75 -1.44
CA PHE A 36 -10.01 0.50 -1.66
C PHE A 36 -8.72 0.60 -0.83
N GLY A 37 -8.79 0.22 0.45
CA GLY A 37 -7.61 0.13 1.31
C GLY A 37 -6.58 -0.85 0.76
N ARG A 38 -7.02 -2.06 0.35
CA ARG A 38 -6.14 -3.05 -0.29
C ARG A 38 -5.51 -2.52 -1.56
N SER A 39 -6.28 -1.88 -2.43
CA SER A 39 -5.80 -1.27 -3.67
C SER A 39 -4.71 -0.22 -3.39
N SER A 40 -4.93 0.63 -2.39
CA SER A 40 -3.96 1.66 -1.98
C SER A 40 -2.66 1.06 -1.46
N TRP A 41 -2.73 0.03 -0.59
CA TRP A 41 -1.54 -0.68 -0.11
C TRP A 41 -0.82 -1.44 -1.23
N MET A 42 -1.55 -2.05 -2.17
CA MET A 42 -0.96 -2.73 -3.32
C MET A 42 -0.28 -1.75 -4.27
N ALA A 43 -0.84 -0.55 -4.45
CA ALA A 43 -0.22 0.51 -5.24
C ALA A 43 1.14 0.95 -4.67
N LEU A 44 1.37 0.81 -3.37
CA LEU A 44 2.67 1.05 -2.73
C LEU A 44 3.61 -0.15 -2.85
N LEU A 45 3.09 -1.37 -2.70
CA LEU A 45 3.89 -2.60 -2.74
C LEU A 45 4.44 -2.92 -4.14
N VAL A 46 3.64 -2.74 -5.19
CA VAL A 46 4.04 -3.11 -6.56
C VAL A 46 5.32 -2.37 -7.00
N PRO A 47 5.43 -1.04 -6.86
CA PRO A 47 6.68 -0.31 -7.11
C PRO A 47 7.82 -0.74 -6.19
N ALA A 48 7.55 -0.96 -4.90
CA ALA A 48 8.57 -1.35 -3.92
C ALA A 48 9.24 -2.67 -4.31
N VAL A 49 8.46 -3.68 -4.71
CA VAL A 49 8.97 -4.97 -5.19
C VAL A 49 9.83 -4.79 -6.46
N GLY A 50 9.41 -3.92 -7.37
CA GLY A 50 10.20 -3.58 -8.56
C GLY A 50 11.56 -2.97 -8.21
N THR A 51 11.59 -1.99 -7.30
CA THR A 51 12.85 -1.39 -6.84
C THR A 51 13.74 -2.40 -6.11
N PHE A 52 13.16 -3.34 -5.36
CA PHE A 52 13.90 -4.39 -4.68
C PHE A 52 14.52 -5.39 -5.66
N ALA A 53 13.82 -5.72 -6.76
CA ALA A 53 14.36 -6.56 -7.81
C ALA A 53 15.57 -5.91 -8.50
N VAL A 54 15.49 -4.61 -8.81
CA VAL A 54 16.60 -3.84 -9.38
C VAL A 54 17.77 -3.78 -8.39
N PHE A 55 17.50 -3.50 -7.12
CA PHE A 55 18.52 -3.47 -6.07
C PHE A 55 19.22 -4.83 -5.89
N SER A 56 18.46 -5.93 -5.89
CA SER A 56 19.01 -7.29 -5.82
C SER A 56 19.92 -7.60 -7.00
N SER A 57 19.54 -7.19 -8.21
CA SER A 57 20.39 -7.31 -9.40
C SER A 57 21.71 -6.53 -9.25
N LEU A 58 21.62 -5.31 -8.72
CA LEU A 58 22.80 -4.47 -8.44
C LEU A 58 23.71 -5.12 -7.40
N ALA A 59 23.17 -5.65 -6.30
CA ALA A 59 23.94 -6.35 -5.28
C ALA A 59 24.68 -7.57 -5.84
N LEU A 60 24.00 -8.41 -6.65
CA LEU A 60 24.64 -9.55 -7.31
C LEU A 60 25.75 -9.14 -8.27
N ASN A 61 25.56 -8.04 -9.00
CA ASN A 61 26.59 -7.51 -9.89
C ASN A 61 27.79 -6.95 -9.13
N ILE A 62 27.59 -6.30 -7.98
CA ILE A 62 28.68 -5.88 -7.10
C ILE A 62 29.48 -7.11 -6.64
N VAL A 63 28.81 -8.15 -6.13
CA VAL A 63 29.47 -9.38 -5.67
C VAL A 63 30.26 -10.04 -6.80
N ARG A 64 29.67 -10.18 -7.99
CA ARG A 64 30.35 -10.74 -9.17
C ARG A 64 31.55 -9.90 -9.59
N THR A 65 31.44 -8.58 -9.55
CA THR A 65 32.52 -7.66 -9.93
C THR A 65 33.65 -7.73 -8.92
N TYR A 66 33.32 -7.77 -7.63
CA TYR A 66 34.29 -7.94 -6.54
C TYR A 66 35.05 -9.28 -6.67
N GLN A 67 34.35 -10.38 -6.97
CA GLN A 67 35.01 -11.67 -7.21
C GLN A 67 35.95 -11.66 -8.42
N LYS A 68 35.61 -10.91 -9.48
CA LYS A 68 36.41 -10.87 -10.72
C LYS A 68 37.58 -9.88 -10.67
N HIS A 69 37.41 -8.75 -10.01
CA HIS A 69 38.33 -7.61 -10.11
C HIS A 69 38.86 -7.14 -8.75
N GLY A 70 38.43 -7.74 -7.63
CA GLY A 70 38.88 -7.37 -6.29
C GLY A 70 38.25 -6.08 -5.77
N PHE A 71 38.85 -5.51 -4.72
CA PHE A 71 38.40 -4.26 -4.12
C PHE A 71 38.72 -3.09 -5.05
N PRO A 72 37.80 -2.13 -5.26
CA PRO A 72 38.00 -0.98 -6.14
C PRO A 72 38.87 0.10 -5.47
N GLU A 73 40.10 -0.23 -5.08
CA GLU A 73 41.00 0.67 -4.32
C GLU A 73 41.29 2.00 -5.03
N ASP A 74 41.44 2.01 -6.37
CA ASP A 74 41.74 3.21 -7.17
C ASP A 74 40.70 3.52 -8.26
N SER A 75 39.63 2.73 -8.33
CA SER A 75 38.63 2.86 -9.41
C SER A 75 37.58 3.93 -9.13
N PHE A 76 37.36 4.27 -7.86
CA PHE A 76 36.36 5.28 -7.49
C PHE A 76 36.92 6.69 -7.62
N ARG A 77 36.38 7.44 -8.58
CA ARG A 77 36.63 8.87 -8.71
C ARG A 77 35.70 9.64 -7.78
N GLN A 78 36.06 10.87 -7.45
CA GLN A 78 35.20 11.78 -6.67
C GLN A 78 33.76 11.90 -7.23
N ARG A 79 33.60 11.77 -8.55
CA ARG A 79 32.28 11.80 -9.21
C ARG A 79 31.42 10.59 -8.86
N ASP A 80 32.02 9.42 -8.70
CA ASP A 80 31.31 8.18 -8.36
C ASP A 80 30.77 8.23 -6.93
N ILE A 81 31.51 8.87 -6.02
CA ILE A 81 31.08 9.13 -4.64
C ILE A 81 29.81 10.00 -4.62
N VAL A 82 29.75 11.03 -5.47
CA VAL A 82 28.55 11.89 -5.58
C VAL A 82 27.34 11.09 -6.07
N ILE A 83 27.53 10.20 -7.04
CA ILE A 83 26.45 9.36 -7.58
C ILE A 83 25.87 8.44 -6.49
N ILE A 84 26.71 7.88 -5.62
CA ILE A 84 26.28 7.03 -4.49
C ILE A 84 25.62 7.85 -3.38
N ALA A 85 26.10 9.08 -3.13
CA ALA A 85 25.60 9.94 -2.07
C ALA A 85 24.17 10.44 -2.34
N ILE A 86 23.82 10.73 -3.60
CA ILE A 86 22.51 11.30 -3.96
C ILE A 86 21.33 10.42 -3.49
N PRO A 87 21.25 9.12 -3.83
CA PRO A 87 20.18 8.25 -3.32
C PRO A 87 20.14 8.17 -1.79
N ALA A 88 21.31 8.12 -1.13
CA ALA A 88 21.38 8.05 0.33
C ALA A 88 20.81 9.32 1.00
N LEU A 89 21.10 10.50 0.45
CA LEU A 89 20.54 11.77 0.93
C LEU A 89 19.03 11.84 0.71
N LEU A 90 18.54 11.38 -0.43
CA LEU A 90 17.09 11.34 -0.71
C LEU A 90 16.34 10.45 0.28
N VAL A 91 16.88 9.27 0.61
CA VAL A 91 16.30 8.38 1.63
C VAL A 91 16.31 9.05 3.01
N GLY A 92 17.39 9.73 3.36
CA GLY A 92 17.49 10.48 4.63
C GLY A 92 16.44 11.58 4.73
N TYR A 93 16.30 12.41 3.69
CA TYR A 93 15.28 13.47 3.63
C TYR A 93 13.86 12.90 3.75
N ALA A 94 13.52 11.88 2.96
CA ALA A 94 12.20 11.26 3.01
C ALA A 94 11.90 10.64 4.38
N THR A 95 12.91 10.11 5.07
CA THR A 95 12.76 9.55 6.42
C THR A 95 12.48 10.64 7.45
N LEU A 96 13.15 11.79 7.35
CA LEU A 96 12.88 12.95 8.22
C LEU A 96 11.48 13.50 7.99
N GLU A 97 11.07 13.66 6.73
CA GLU A 97 9.71 14.10 6.37
C GLU A 97 8.65 13.12 6.88
N ALA A 98 8.89 11.81 6.77
CA ALA A 98 8.00 10.79 7.31
C ALA A 98 7.88 10.86 8.85
N ILE A 99 8.99 11.10 9.56
CA ILE A 99 8.99 11.29 11.01
C ILE A 99 8.18 12.53 11.40
N GLU A 100 8.37 13.65 10.69
CA GLU A 100 7.63 14.89 10.93
C GLU A 100 6.13 14.71 10.73
N ILE A 101 5.72 13.98 9.68
CA ILE A 101 4.30 13.65 9.45
C ILE A 101 3.73 12.83 10.61
N MET A 102 4.46 11.82 11.10
CA MET A 102 4.01 10.99 12.23
C MET A 102 3.97 11.74 13.57
N GLU A 103 4.83 12.74 13.78
CA GLU A 103 4.85 13.56 15.00
C GLU A 103 3.77 14.67 14.98
N SER A 104 3.28 15.02 13.79
CA SER A 104 2.22 16.04 13.60
C SER A 104 0.78 15.51 13.74
N GLU A 105 0.58 14.19 13.81
CA GLU A 105 -0.70 13.50 14.10
C GLU A 105 -0.93 13.29 15.60
#